data_AF-A0AAV9C0Z7-F1
#
_entry.id   AF-A0AAV9C0Z7-F1
#
_cell.length_a   1.000
_cell.length_b   1.000
_cell.length_c   1.000
_cell.angle_alpha   90.00
_cell.angle_beta   90.00
_cell.angle_gamma   90.00
#
_symmetry.space_group_name_H-M   'P 1'
#
loop_
_entity.id
_entity.type
_entity.pdbx_description
1 polymer ?
#
loop_
_entity_poly.entity_id
_entity_poly.type
_entity_poly.pdbx_seq_one_letter_code
_entity_poly.pdbx_strand_id
1 'polypeptide(L)' 'MDFFHDKSIFIKVASVGQEAGAGEDWDDDHHHETHHIFITYTDSAINSIQTVYKHHGSSVISNRHGGDGTNFASIR' A
#
# COMPACT_ATOMS: atom_id res chain seq x y z
N MET A 1 13.71 -11.17 6.44
CA MET A 1 12.96 -12.42 6.72
C MET A 1 12.33 -12.75 5.40
N ASP A 2 12.88 -13.75 4.71
CA ASP A 2 12.53 -14.03 3.32
C ASP A 2 11.45 -15.11 3.31
N PHE A 3 10.30 -14.80 2.72
CA PHE A 3 9.23 -15.78 2.52
C PHE A 3 9.36 -16.32 1.09
N PHE A 4 9.67 -17.60 0.95
CA PHE A 4 9.63 -18.28 -0.33
C PHE A 4 8.17 -18.52 -0.73
N HIS A 5 7.71 -17.91 -1.82
CA HIS A 5 6.43 -18.22 -2.45
C HIS A 5 6.71 -18.62 -3.90
N ASP A 6 6.26 -19.79 -4.34
CA ASP A 6 6.39 -20.29 -5.72
C ASP A 6 7.76 -20.04 -6.38
N LYS A 7 8.84 -20.59 -5.79
CA LYS A 7 10.23 -20.48 -6.29
C LYS A 7 10.76 -19.04 -6.46
N SER A 8 10.02 -18.04 -6.00
CA SER A 8 10.40 -16.63 -6.05
C SER A 8 10.86 -16.14 -4.68
N ILE A 9 11.80 -15.20 -4.72
CA ILE A 9 12.32 -14.51 -3.53
C ILE A 9 11.85 -13.07 -3.64
N PHE A 10 11.10 -12.61 -2.65
CA PHE A 10 10.72 -11.22 -2.50
C PHE A 10 11.61 -10.54 -1.45
N ILE A 11 12.15 -9.37 -1.80
CA ILE A 11 12.93 -8.56 -0.87
C ILE A 11 11.99 -7.54 -0.25
N LYS A 12 11.72 -7.68 1.05
CA LYS A 12 10.98 -6.67 1.81
C LYS A 12 11.94 -5.63 2.36
N VAL A 13 11.85 -4.41 1.83
CA VAL A 13 12.53 -3.24 2.41
C VAL A 13 11.66 -2.72 3.56
N ALA A 14 12.28 -2.37 4.68
CA ALA A 14 11.57 -1.89 5.87
C ALA A 14 10.80 -0.58 5.60
N SER A 15 9.71 -0.36 6.33
CA SER A 15 8.99 0.91 6.34
C SER A 15 9.83 2.02 6.96
N VAL A 16 9.52 3.27 6.59
CA VAL A 16 10.14 4.48 7.14
C VAL A 16 9.07 5.47 7.57
N GLY A 17 9.32 6.23 8.63
CA GLY A 17 8.50 7.38 9.02
C GLY A 17 7.38 7.12 10.02
N GLN A 18 7.21 5.88 10.51
CA GLN A 18 6.28 5.59 11.60
C GLN A 18 6.96 5.79 12.95
N GLU A 19 6.34 6.59 13.83
CA GLU A 19 6.75 6.64 15.23
C GLU A 19 6.24 5.39 15.98
N ALA A 20 7.02 4.90 16.94
CA ALA A 20 6.66 3.68 17.68
C ALA A 20 5.30 3.83 18.37
N GLY A 21 4.34 2.97 18.03
CA GLY A 21 2.98 2.99 18.57
C GLY A 21 2.00 3.92 17.85
N ALA A 22 2.39 4.54 16.72
CA ALA A 22 1.49 5.31 15.88
C ALA A 22 0.88 4.45 14.77
N GLY A 23 -0.46 4.32 14.75
CA GLY A 23 -1.20 3.63 13.69
C GLY A 23 -1.19 2.10 13.79
N GLU A 24 -1.88 1.47 12.83
CA GLU A 24 -1.95 0.01 12.67
C GLU A 24 -1.00 -0.43 11.56
N ASP A 25 -0.22 -1.49 11.80
CA ASP A 25 0.65 -2.08 10.79
C ASP A 25 -0.18 -2.74 9.69
N TRP A 26 0.25 -2.57 8.44
CA TRP A 26 -0.40 -3.19 7.29
C TRP A 26 0.62 -3.70 6.27
N ASP A 27 0.24 -4.77 5.57
CA ASP A 27 1.00 -5.37 4.48
C ASP A 27 -0.02 -5.95 3.49
N ASP A 28 -0.05 -5.43 2.27
CA ASP A 28 -0.95 -5.90 1.20
C ASP A 28 -0.43 -7.20 0.54
N ASP A 29 0.68 -7.76 1.03
CA ASP A 29 1.40 -8.89 0.42
C ASP A 29 2.00 -8.50 -0.95
N HIS A 30 2.63 -9.46 -1.61
CA HIS A 30 3.21 -9.29 -2.92
C HIS A 30 2.13 -9.28 -4.01
N HIS A 31 2.29 -8.36 -4.95
CA HIS A 31 1.48 -8.29 -6.16
C HIS A 31 2.38 -8.08 -7.37
N HIS A 32 2.05 -8.71 -8.50
CA HIS A 32 2.87 -8.66 -9.71
C HIS A 32 3.00 -7.25 -10.31
N GLU A 33 1.94 -6.44 -10.22
CA GLU A 33 1.91 -5.12 -10.80
C GLU A 33 0.97 -4.19 -10.02
N THR A 34 1.44 -2.97 -9.78
CA THR A 34 0.65 -1.85 -9.28
C THR A 34 0.01 -1.13 -10.45
N HIS A 35 -1.31 -0.97 -10.44
CA HIS A 35 -2.06 -0.38 -11.55
C HIS A 35 -2.58 1.03 -11.27
N HIS A 36 -2.97 1.32 -10.03
CA HIS A 36 -3.45 2.65 -9.61
C HIS A 36 -3.24 2.81 -8.10
N ILE A 37 -2.76 3.96 -7.65
CA ILE A 37 -2.69 4.32 -6.22
C ILE A 37 -3.64 5.48 -5.94
N PHE A 38 -4.48 5.34 -4.93
CA PHE A 38 -5.38 6.37 -4.40
C PHE A 38 -4.87 6.89 -3.06
N ILE A 39 -4.83 8.21 -2.92
CA ILE A 39 -4.30 8.87 -1.74
C ILE A 39 -5.32 9.90 -1.25
N THR A 40 -5.61 9.90 0.05
CA THR A 40 -6.20 11.07 0.71
C THR A 40 -5.14 11.77 1.53
N TYR A 41 -5.18 13.10 1.56
CA TYR A 41 -4.17 13.90 2.24
C TYR A 41 -4.73 15.24 2.73
N THR A 42 -3.96 15.87 3.61
CA THR A 42 -4.12 17.26 4.06
C THR A 42 -2.83 18.01 3.71
N ASP A 43 -2.73 19.29 4.04
CA ASP A 43 -1.54 20.09 3.74
C ASP A 43 -0.28 19.62 4.50
N SER A 44 -0.44 18.83 5.56
CA SER A 44 0.66 18.40 6.44
C SER A 44 0.97 16.90 6.38
N ALA A 45 0.08 16.06 5.86
CA ALA A 45 0.25 14.61 5.91
C ALA A 45 -0.54 13.86 4.84
N ILE A 46 -0.03 12.67 4.49
CA ILE A 46 -0.82 11.63 3.83
C ILE A 46 -1.72 10.98 4.89
N ASN A 47 -3.01 10.92 4.62
CA ASN A 47 -4.02 10.38 5.55
C ASN A 47 -4.38 8.93 5.21
N SER A 48 -4.47 8.58 3.93
CA SER A 48 -4.67 7.19 3.52
C SER A 48 -4.01 6.84 2.20
N ILE A 49 -3.72 5.55 2.03
CA ILE A 49 -3.29 4.93 0.79
C ILE A 49 -4.20 3.73 0.49
N GLN A 50 -4.61 3.57 -0.76
CA GLN A 50 -5.27 2.38 -1.26
C GLN A 50 -4.75 2.06 -2.65
N THR A 51 -4.46 0.78 -2.93
CA THR A 51 -3.83 0.39 -4.18
C THR A 51 -4.71 -0.56 -4.98
N VAL A 52 -4.71 -0.39 -6.29
CA VAL A 52 -5.24 -1.35 -7.25
C VAL A 52 -4.08 -2.12 -7.84
N TYR A 53 -4.11 -3.43 -7.71
CA TYR A 53 -3.11 -4.34 -8.25
C TYR A 53 -3.69 -5.15 -9.41
N LYS A 54 -2.83 -5.58 -10.33
CA LYS A 54 -3.21 -6.61 -11.31
C LYS A 54 -3.06 -7.99 -10.71
N HIS A 55 -4.06 -8.82 -10.95
CA HIS A 55 -4.08 -10.21 -10.54
C HIS A 55 -4.73 -11.06 -11.64
N HIS A 56 -3.93 -11.92 -12.29
CA HIS A 56 -4.37 -12.87 -13.32
C HIS A 56 -5.34 -12.28 -14.37
N GLY A 57 -4.99 -11.15 -14.98
CA GLY A 57 -5.79 -10.49 -16.01
C GLY A 57 -6.98 -9.67 -15.48
N SER A 58 -7.20 -9.66 -14.17
CA SER A 58 -8.17 -8.83 -13.46
C SER A 58 -7.48 -7.77 -12.59
N SER A 59 -8.26 -6.91 -11.94
CA SER A 59 -7.79 -5.96 -10.94
C SER A 59 -8.37 -6.32 -9.57
N VAL A 60 -7.53 -6.26 -8.54
CA VAL A 60 -7.94 -6.35 -7.13
C VAL A 60 -7.63 -5.04 -6.44
N ILE A 61 -8.48 -4.62 -5.50
CA ILE A 61 -8.29 -3.41 -4.71
C ILE A 61 -7.92 -3.81 -3.29
N SER A 62 -6.92 -3.16 -2.71
CA SER A 62 -6.57 -3.39 -1.31
C SER A 62 -7.55 -2.71 -0.36
N ASN A 63 -7.44 -3.06 0.92
CA ASN A 63 -8.07 -2.25 1.96
C ASN A 63 -7.51 -0.83 1.91
N ARG A 64 -8.33 0.16 2.25
CA ARG A 64 -7.82 1.52 2.45
C ARG A 64 -7.11 1.57 3.79
N HIS A 65 -5.82 1.90 3.78
CA HIS A 65 -5.00 2.02 4.97
C HIS A 65 -4.94 3.47 5.42
N GLY A 66 -5.27 3.74 6.68
CA GLY A 66 -5.32 5.08 7.25
C GLY A 66 -6.73 5.70 7.28
N GLY A 67 -6.78 7.01 7.51
CA GLY A 67 -8.00 7.76 7.79
C GLY A 67 -8.48 8.62 6.63
N ASP A 68 -9.40 9.53 6.92
CA ASP A 68 -9.89 10.47 5.92
C ASP A 68 -8.98 11.71 5.82
N GLY A 69 -8.83 12.24 4.61
CA GLY A 69 -8.19 13.52 4.31
C GLY A 69 -9.13 14.43 3.52
N THR A 70 -8.83 15.73 3.47
CA THR A 70 -9.68 16.72 2.79
C THR A 70 -9.38 16.82 1.29
N ASN A 71 -8.20 16.40 0.87
CA ASN A 71 -7.75 16.38 -0.52
C ASN A 71 -7.59 14.95 -1.03
N PHE A 72 -7.66 14.77 -2.35
CA PHE A 72 -7.55 13.48 -3.01
C PHE A 72 -6.61 13.54 -4.20
N ALA A 73 -5.75 12.53 -4.31
CA ALA A 73 -4.88 12.32 -5.47
C ALA A 73 -4.99 10.88 -5.95
N SER A 74 -4.78 10.69 -7.25
CA SER A 74 -4.77 9.37 -7.86
C SER A 74 -3.64 9.29 -8.88
N ILE A 75 -2.84 8.23 -8.83
CA ILE A 75 -1.62 8.05 -9.64
C ILE A 75 -1.72 6.72 -10.38
N ARG A 76 -1.38 6.73 -11.68
CA ARG A 76 -1.30 5.54 -12.54
C ARG A 76 0.14 5.27 -12.94
#